data_AF-A0AA37RIQ9-F1
#
_entry.id   AF-A0AA37RIQ9-F1
#
_cell.length_a   1.000
_cell.length_b   1.000
_cell.length_c   1.000
_cell.angle_alpha   90.00
_cell.angle_beta   90.00
_cell.angle_gamma   90.00
#
_symmetry.space_group_name_H-M   'P 1'
#
loop_
_entity.id
_entity.type
_entity.pdbx_description
1 polymer ?
#
loop_
_entity_poly.entity_id
_entity_poly.type
_entity_poly.pdbx_seq_one_letter_code
_entity_poly.pdbx_strand_id
1 'polypeptide(L)' 'MLSLPVAWLAEPNDQSALVADPDERAAVLAELAISAHRRSDIDADQLVDMLEFAESARLWALESEVGGHLYNDLSLQA' A
#
# COMPACT_ATOMS: atom_id res chain seq x y z
N MET A 1 -2.26 10.90 -16.08
CA MET A 1 -2.17 11.45 -14.71
C MET A 1 -3.31 10.85 -13.94
N LEU A 2 -3.00 9.99 -12.97
CA LEU A 2 -3.97 9.26 -12.17
C LEU A 2 -4.78 10.27 -11.33
N SER A 3 -6.03 10.54 -11.73
CA SER A 3 -6.98 11.34 -10.95
C SER A 3 -7.60 10.47 -9.86
N LEU A 4 -6.76 10.03 -8.93
CA LEU A 4 -7.20 9.21 -7.80
C LEU A 4 -7.80 10.09 -6.71
N PRO A 5 -8.79 9.56 -5.94
CA PRO A 5 -9.39 10.30 -4.85
C PRO A 5 -8.32 10.69 -3.80
N VAL A 6 -8.27 11.98 -3.42
CA VAL A 6 -7.35 12.49 -2.37
C VAL A 6 -7.48 11.71 -1.05
N ALA A 7 -8.69 11.31 -0.69
CA ALA A 7 -8.94 10.50 0.50
C ALA A 7 -8.27 9.11 0.43
N TRP A 8 -8.14 8.55 -0.77
CA TRP A 8 -7.43 7.29 -0.98
C TRP A 8 -5.91 7.50 -0.94
N LEU A 9 -5.39 8.61 -1.44
CA LEU A 9 -3.95 8.94 -1.40
C LEU A 9 -3.42 9.25 0.02
N ALA A 10 -4.30 9.58 0.97
CA ALA A 10 -3.91 9.86 2.35
C ALA A 10 -3.43 8.61 3.11
N GLU A 11 -4.03 7.45 2.85
CA GLU A 11 -3.69 6.16 3.48
C GLU A 11 -2.30 5.63 3.08
N PRO A 12 -1.91 5.51 1.79
CA PRO A 12 -0.59 5.04 1.40
C PRO A 12 0.53 6.06 1.66
N ASN A 13 0.20 7.31 1.98
CA ASN A 13 1.20 8.31 2.37
C ASN A 13 1.72 8.07 3.80
N ASP A 14 1.01 7.29 4.62
CA ASP A 14 1.50 6.84 5.93
C ASP A 14 2.37 5.60 5.80
N GLN A 15 3.59 5.81 5.28
CA GLN A 15 4.57 4.75 5.05
C GLN A 15 4.90 3.98 6.34
N SER A 16 4.86 4.63 7.51
CA SER A 16 5.09 3.98 8.81
C SER A 16 4.02 2.95 9.14
N ALA A 17 2.75 3.27 8.93
CA ALA A 17 1.65 2.33 9.14
C ALA A 17 1.69 1.18 8.11
N LEU A 18 2.17 1.46 6.90
CA LEU A 18 2.27 0.50 5.81
C LEU A 18 3.37 -0.54 6.04
N VAL A 19 4.50 -0.13 6.64
CA VAL A 19 5.57 -1.06 7.05
C VAL A 19 5.20 -1.85 8.30
N ALA A 20 4.41 -1.27 9.22
CA ALA A 20 4.01 -1.95 10.45
C ALA A 20 3.08 -3.14 10.19
N ASP A 21 2.08 -2.98 9.32
CA ASP A 21 1.08 -4.01 9.01
C ASP A 21 0.74 -4.01 7.49
N PRO A 22 1.65 -4.47 6.62
CA PRO A 22 1.52 -4.36 5.17
C PRO A 22 0.30 -5.08 4.61
N ASP A 23 0.01 -6.29 5.11
CA ASP A 23 -1.14 -7.08 4.67
C ASP A 23 -2.48 -6.42 5.06
N GLU A 24 -2.58 -5.89 6.27
CA GLU A 24 -3.79 -5.20 6.74
C GLU A 24 -4.03 -3.92 5.94
N ARG A 25 -2.97 -3.13 5.69
CA ARG A 25 -3.09 -1.88 4.93
C ARG A 25 -3.41 -2.12 3.46
N ALA A 26 -2.85 -3.15 2.83
CA ALA A 26 -3.22 -3.53 1.48
C ALA A 26 -4.70 -3.92 1.38
N ALA A 27 -5.22 -4.66 2.36
CA ALA A 27 -6.64 -5.03 2.41
C ALA A 27 -7.55 -3.80 2.57
N VAL A 28 -7.19 -2.84 3.42
CA VAL A 28 -7.92 -1.57 3.58
C VAL A 28 -7.93 -0.75 2.28
N LEU A 29 -6.79 -0.63 1.61
CA LEU A 29 -6.68 0.09 0.33
C LEU A 29 -7.52 -0.55 -0.77
N ALA A 30 -7.54 -1.89 -0.84
CA ALA A 30 -8.36 -2.65 -1.78
C ALA A 30 -9.87 -2.47 -1.50
N GLU A 31 -10.28 -2.55 -0.23
CA GLU A 31 -11.68 -2.30 0.18
C GLU A 31 -12.12 -0.87 -0.14
N LEU A 32 -11.24 0.12 0.05
CA LEU A 32 -11.54 1.51 -0.28
C LEU A 32 -11.73 1.70 -1.80
N ALA A 33 -10.89 1.05 -2.61
CA ALA A 33 -11.00 1.06 -4.07
C ALA A 33 -12.29 0.40 -4.55
N ILE A 34 -12.61 -0.79 -4.05
CA ILE A 34 -13.85 -1.51 -4.36
C ILE A 34 -15.08 -0.68 -3.94
N SER A 35 -15.03 -0.04 -2.78
CA SER A 35 -16.10 0.82 -2.28
C SER A 35 -16.30 2.06 -3.16
N ALA A 36 -15.21 2.69 -3.64
CA ALA A 36 -15.28 3.81 -4.57
C ALA A 36 -15.86 3.40 -5.92
N HIS A 37 -15.46 2.24 -6.46
CA HIS A 37 -16.02 1.73 -7.71
C HIS A 37 -17.50 1.38 -7.58
N ARG A 38 -17.91 0.78 -6.46
CA ARG A 38 -19.33 0.51 -6.15
C ARG A 38 -20.18 1.77 -6.10
N ARG A 39 -19.62 2.89 -5.62
CA ARG A 39 -20.28 4.20 -5.64
C ARG A 39 -20.26 4.87 -7.01
N SER A 40 -19.60 4.26 -8.00
CA SER A 40 -19.31 4.86 -9.32
C SER A 40 -18.49 6.15 -9.23
N ASP A 41 -17.70 6.31 -8.14
CA ASP A 41 -16.77 7.44 -7.99
C ASP A 41 -15.55 7.29 -8.92
N ILE A 42 -15.24 6.05 -9.32
CA ILE A 42 -14.14 5.67 -10.19
C ILE A 42 -14.60 4.61 -11.20
N ASP A 43 -14.01 4.59 -12.38
CA ASP A 43 -14.26 3.56 -13.38
C ASP A 43 -13.46 2.26 -13.11
N ALA A 44 -13.65 1.27 -13.97
CA ALA A 44 -12.97 -0.02 -13.83
C ALA A 44 -11.47 0.06 -14.09
N ASP A 45 -11.00 0.98 -14.91
CA ASP A 45 -9.57 1.17 -15.22
C ASP A 45 -8.86 1.77 -14.01
N GLN A 46 -9.48 2.79 -13.40
CA GLN A 46 -9.03 3.40 -12.16
C GLN A 46 -9.07 2.43 -10.98
N LEU A 47 -10.04 1.51 -10.94
CA LEU A 47 -10.06 0.44 -9.92
C LEU A 47 -8.85 -0.47 -10.05
N VAL A 48 -8.49 -0.88 -11.29
CA VAL A 48 -7.31 -1.72 -11.54
C VAL A 48 -6.05 -0.99 -11.07
N ASP A 49 -5.87 0.27 -11.46
CA ASP A 49 -4.73 1.08 -11.04
C ASP A 49 -4.60 1.18 -9.50
N MET A 50 -5.73 1.34 -8.79
CA MET A 50 -5.73 1.40 -7.33
C MET A 50 -5.36 0.08 -6.67
N LEU A 51 -5.82 -1.04 -7.22
CA LEU A 51 -5.49 -2.38 -6.71
C LEU A 51 -4.02 -2.72 -6.99
N GLU A 52 -3.50 -2.38 -8.17
CA GLU A 52 -2.09 -2.58 -8.52
C GLU A 52 -1.17 -1.76 -7.60
N PHE A 53 -1.56 -0.51 -7.31
CA PHE A 53 -0.80 0.33 -6.40
C PHE A 53 -0.84 -0.19 -4.95
N ALA A 54 -2.00 -0.68 -4.48
CA ALA A 54 -2.12 -1.28 -3.15
C ALA A 54 -1.19 -2.49 -2.98
N GLU A 55 -1.14 -3.37 -3.99
CA GLU A 55 -0.24 -4.54 -3.95
C GLU A 55 1.23 -4.12 -4.10
N SER A 56 1.54 -3.13 -4.94
CA SER A 56 2.89 -2.58 -5.06
C SER A 56 3.39 -2.00 -3.73
N ALA A 57 2.53 -1.30 -3.00
CA ALA A 57 2.84 -0.77 -1.67
C ALA A 57 3.08 -1.90 -0.66
N ARG A 58 2.28 -2.98 -0.70
CA ARG A 58 2.47 -4.18 0.15
C ARG A 58 3.83 -4.83 -0.10
N LEU A 59 4.18 -5.05 -1.37
CA LEU A 59 5.46 -5.66 -1.76
C LEU A 59 6.64 -4.79 -1.33
N TRP A 60 6.54 -3.47 -1.48
CA TRP A 60 7.57 -2.54 -1.01
C TRP A 60 7.75 -2.60 0.51
N ALA A 61 6.66 -2.66 1.27
CA ALA A 61 6.71 -2.71 2.73
C ALA A 61 7.28 -4.05 3.24
N LEU A 62 6.90 -5.17 2.63
CA LEU A 62 7.48 -6.49 2.93
C LEU A 62 8.99 -6.53 2.64
N GLU A 63 9.43 -5.97 1.51
CA GLU A 63 10.86 -5.86 1.20
C GLU A 63 11.60 -4.95 2.21
N SER A 64 10.93 -3.89 2.68
CA SER A 64 11.48 -2.97 3.69
C SER A 64 11.64 -3.63 5.06
N GLU A 65 10.71 -4.49 5.47
CA GLU A 65 10.80 -5.28 6.70
C GLU A 65 11.94 -6.32 6.63
N VAL A 66 12.05 -7.03 5.51
CA VAL A 66 13.12 -8.02 5.29
C VAL A 66 14.50 -7.37 5.22
N GLY A 67 14.63 -6.21 4.57
CA GLY A 67 15.88 -5.46 4.48
C GLY A 67 16.36 -4.90 5.82
N GLY A 68 15.44 -4.49 6.69
CA GLY A 68 15.75 -3.99 8.03
C GLY A 68 16.34 -5.06 8.96
N HIS A 69 15.84 -6.29 8.88
CA HIS A 69 16.31 -7.38 9.74
C HIS A 69 17.73 -7.84 9.36
N LEU A 70 18.02 -7.95 8.05
CA LEU A 70 19.35 -8.35 7.56
C LEU A 70 20.44 -7.32 7.86
N TYR A 71 20.13 -6.02 7.83
CA TYR A 71 21.07 -4.96 8.17
C TYR A 71 21.38 -4.91 9.69
N ASN A 72 20.38 -5.21 10.52
CA ASN A 72 20.51 -5.24 11.96
C ASN A 72 21.32 -6.47 12.44
N ASP A 73 21.14 -7.63 11.81
CA ASP A 73 21.92 -8.84 12.10
C ASP A 73 23.40 -8.70 11.72
N LEU A 74 23.71 -8.08 10.58
CA LEU A 74 25.10 -7.83 10.16
C LEU A 74 25.82 -6.79 11.05
N SER A 75 25.09 -5.82 11.61
CA SER A 75 25.66 -4.79 12.48
C SER A 75 25.91 -5.26 13.91
N LEU A 76 25.22 -6.32 14.38
CA LEU A 76 25.41 -6.92 15.70
C LEU A 76 26.51 -7.98 15.74
N GLN A 77 27.03 -8.40 14.58
CA GLN A 77 28.09 -9.41 14.45
C GLN A 77 29.50 -8.82 14.19
N ALA A 78 29.66 -7.49 14.09
CA ALA A 78 30.93 -6.80 13.90
C ALA A 78 31.49 -6.21 15.21
#